data_AF-V4Y9I4-F1
#
_entry.id   AF-V4Y9I4-F1
#
_cell.length_a   1.000
_cell.length_b   1.000
_cell.length_c   1.000
_cell.angle_alpha   90.00
_cell.angle_beta   90.00
_cell.angle_gamma   90.00
#
_symmetry.space_group_name_H-M   'P 1'
#
loop_
_entity.id
_entity.type
_entity.pdbx_description
1 polymer ?
#
loop_
_entity_poly.entity_id
_entity_poly.type
_entity_poly.pdbx_seq_one_letter_code
_entity_poly.pdbx_strand_id
1 'polypeptide(L)'
;MNHVPDEILTAIDEFGEDCLYGTPDPIGGRLRSELRIEVVPEDASTATCRYETEHTQSPPTLRDRGSFVTTIVDGVDERLRKWGIEPPDEYTLVTSVDGTHHYEGTLQLP
;
A
#
# COMPACT_ATOMS: atom_id res chain seq x y z
N MET A 1 11.82 15.19 -4.03
CA MET A 1 11.12 14.25 -4.92
C MET A 1 11.25 12.89 -4.27
N ASN A 2 10.24 12.46 -3.53
CA ASN A 2 10.28 11.14 -2.87
C ASN A 2 9.78 10.14 -3.90
N HIS A 3 10.63 9.18 -4.22
CA HIS A 3 10.40 8.23 -5.31
C HIS A 3 9.86 6.93 -4.72
N VAL A 4 8.73 6.45 -5.25
CA VAL A 4 8.29 5.06 -5.06
C VAL A 4 9.23 4.20 -5.92
N PRO A 5 9.89 3.16 -5.38
CA PRO A 5 10.81 2.32 -6.16
C PRO A 5 10.15 1.76 -7.44
N ASP A 6 10.91 1.72 -8.54
CA ASP A 6 10.40 1.25 -9.84
C ASP A 6 9.89 -0.19 -9.80
N GLU A 7 10.50 -1.03 -8.95
CA GLU A 7 10.05 -2.41 -8.73
C GLU A 7 8.61 -2.47 -8.18
N ILE A 8 8.25 -1.53 -7.29
CA ILE A 8 6.91 -1.46 -6.72
C ILE A 8 5.93 -0.90 -7.75
N LEU A 9 6.34 0.10 -8.53
CA LEU A 9 5.51 0.63 -9.61
C LEU A 9 5.21 -0.45 -10.65
N THR A 10 6.21 -1.25 -11.00
CA THR A 10 6.06 -2.39 -11.94
C THR A 10 5.11 -3.43 -11.36
N ALA A 11 5.28 -3.81 -10.09
CA ALA A 11 4.37 -4.77 -9.45
C ALA A 11 2.92 -4.26 -9.37
N ILE A 12 2.71 -2.96 -9.11
CA ILE A 12 1.37 -2.34 -9.16
C ILE A 12 0.79 -2.39 -10.57
N ASP A 13 1.62 -2.23 -11.60
CA ASP A 13 1.16 -2.30 -12.99
C ASP A 13 0.75 -3.71 -13.41
N GLU A 14 1.54 -4.71 -13.04
CA GLU A 14 1.21 -6.12 -13.26
C GLU A 14 -0.08 -6.48 -12.50
N PHE A 15 -0.17 -6.08 -11.22
CA PHE A 15 -1.38 -6.28 -10.42
C PHE A 15 -2.62 -5.62 -11.04
N GLY A 16 -2.49 -4.38 -11.51
CA GLY A 16 -3.58 -3.66 -12.16
C GLY A 16 -4.02 -4.29 -13.48
N GLU A 17 -3.09 -4.82 -14.27
CA GLU A 17 -3.39 -5.59 -15.47
C GLU A 17 -4.15 -6.88 -15.13
N ASP A 18 -3.69 -7.62 -14.12
CA ASP A 18 -4.33 -8.87 -13.68
C ASP A 18 -5.73 -8.64 -13.09
N CYS A 19 -5.98 -7.49 -12.45
CA CYS A 19 -7.34 -7.12 -12.00
C CYS A 19 -8.33 -6.98 -13.18
N LEU A 20 -7.85 -6.59 -14.36
CA LEU A 20 -8.71 -6.37 -15.53
C LEU A 20 -8.88 -7.61 -16.40
N TYR A 21 -7.84 -8.45 -16.50
CA TYR A 21 -7.78 -9.53 -17.49
C TYR A 21 -7.57 -10.91 -16.89
N GLY A 22 -7.27 -11.02 -15.59
CA GLY A 22 -6.78 -12.24 -14.97
C GLY A 22 -7.30 -12.47 -13.56
N THR A 23 -6.46 -13.11 -12.75
CA THR A 23 -6.66 -13.28 -11.32
C THR A 23 -5.44 -12.67 -10.65
N PRO A 24 -5.59 -11.55 -9.92
CA PRO A 24 -4.45 -10.86 -9.35
C PRO A 24 -3.75 -11.76 -8.32
N ASP A 25 -2.43 -11.83 -8.43
CA ASP A 25 -1.58 -12.42 -7.40
C ASP A 25 -1.24 -11.37 -6.32
N PRO A 26 -0.98 -11.78 -5.06
CA PRO A 26 -0.49 -10.87 -4.05
C PRO A 26 0.85 -10.24 -4.47
N ILE A 27 0.95 -8.92 -4.32
CA ILE A 27 2.19 -8.17 -4.56
C ILE A 27 2.72 -7.57 -3.28
N GLY A 28 4.01 -7.26 -3.25
CA GLY A 28 4.59 -6.56 -2.13
C GLY A 28 6.06 -6.26 -2.33
N GLY A 29 6.59 -5.42 -1.45
CA GLY A 29 8.00 -5.12 -1.44
C GLY A 29 8.36 -3.93 -0.57
N ARG A 30 9.62 -3.53 -0.70
CA ARG A 30 10.22 -2.51 0.14
C ARG A 30 10.09 -1.16 -0.54
N LEU A 31 9.35 -0.23 0.08
CA LEU A 31 9.33 1.16 -0.35
C LEU A 31 10.59 1.89 0.14
N ARG A 32 11.02 1.61 1.39
CA ARG A 32 12.24 2.13 2.04
C ARG A 32 12.77 1.21 3.13
N SER A 33 13.90 1.57 3.74
CA SER A 33 14.51 0.82 4.85
C SER A 33 13.56 0.49 6.01
N GLU A 34 12.56 1.31 6.26
CA GLU A 34 11.62 1.16 7.39
C GLU A 34 10.15 1.13 6.92
N LEU A 35 9.89 1.01 5.61
CA LEU A 35 8.54 1.02 5.05
C LEU A 35 8.41 -0.05 3.98
N ARG A 36 7.45 -0.97 4.18
CA ARG A 36 7.07 -1.99 3.20
C ARG A 36 5.60 -1.89 2.88
N ILE A 37 5.23 -2.43 1.72
CA ILE A 37 3.86 -2.57 1.26
C ILE A 37 3.59 -4.01 0.88
N GLU A 38 2.38 -4.46 1.12
CA GLU A 38 1.81 -5.71 0.66
C GLU A 38 0.37 -5.44 0.21
N VAL A 39 -0.03 -5.96 -0.95
CA VAL A 39 -1.40 -5.91 -1.45
C VAL A 39 -1.85 -7.35 -1.70
N VAL A 40 -2.89 -7.76 -0.99
CA VAL A 40 -3.44 -9.11 -1.05
C VAL A 40 -4.88 -9.05 -1.55
N PRO A 41 -5.19 -9.61 -2.73
CA PRO A 41 -6.56 -9.79 -3.19
C PRO A 41 -7.36 -10.62 -2.19
N GLU A 42 -8.52 -10.12 -1.79
CA GLU A 42 -9.46 -10.86 -0.93
C GLU A 42 -10.51 -11.55 -1.80
N ASP A 43 -11.01 -10.83 -2.81
CA ASP A 43 -12.03 -11.30 -3.74
C ASP A 43 -11.92 -10.55 -5.09
N ALA A 44 -12.91 -10.74 -5.97
CA ALA A 44 -12.93 -10.13 -7.30
C ALA A 44 -13.09 -8.59 -7.30
N SER A 45 -13.49 -8.00 -6.17
CA SER A 45 -13.81 -6.58 -6.04
C SER A 45 -13.00 -5.85 -4.96
N THR A 46 -12.28 -6.59 -4.10
CA THR A 46 -11.51 -5.97 -3.01
C THR A 46 -10.14 -6.61 -2.80
N ALA A 47 -9.20 -5.79 -2.33
CA ALA A 47 -7.88 -6.22 -1.87
C ALA A 47 -7.51 -5.51 -0.57
N THR A 48 -6.82 -6.20 0.33
CA THR A 48 -6.22 -5.59 1.52
C THR A 48 -4.86 -5.01 1.15
N CYS A 49 -4.68 -3.71 1.36
CA CYS A 49 -3.38 -3.06 1.27
C CYS A 49 -2.85 -2.81 2.68
N ARG A 50 -1.68 -3.42 2.96
CA ARG A 50 -0.98 -3.33 4.24
C ARG A 50 0.35 -2.60 4.06
N TYR A 51 0.59 -1.64 4.94
CA TYR A 51 1.89 -1.03 5.13
C TYR A 51 2.49 -1.49 6.45
N GLU A 52 3.77 -1.83 6.41
CA GLU A 52 4.56 -2.14 7.59
C GLU A 52 5.58 -1.04 7.83
N THR A 53 5.62 -0.51 9.07
CA THR A 53 6.62 0.47 9.49
C THR A 53 7.33 0.04 10.75
N GLU A 54 8.67 0.08 10.77
CA GLU A 54 9.48 -0.12 11.97
C GLU A 54 9.77 1.24 12.62
N HIS A 55 9.17 1.54 13.78
CA HIS A 55 9.37 2.82 14.47
C HIS A 55 9.01 2.75 15.96
N THR A 56 9.43 3.73 16.76
CA THR A 56 9.07 3.84 18.20
C THR A 56 7.71 4.52 18.45
N GLN A 57 7.08 5.05 17.40
CA GLN A 57 5.82 5.78 17.50
C GLN A 57 4.80 5.05 16.63
N SER A 58 3.51 5.16 16.94
CA SER A 58 2.44 4.56 16.15
C SER A 58 1.22 5.49 16.13
N PRO A 59 1.25 6.57 15.33
CA PRO A 59 0.07 7.38 15.13
C PRO A 59 -1.07 6.51 14.56
N PRO A 60 -2.34 6.91 14.75
CA PRO A 60 -3.49 6.11 14.37
C PRO A 60 -3.62 5.88 12.86
N THR A 61 -3.08 6.80 12.05
CA THR A 61 -3.04 6.67 10.59
C THR A 61 -1.61 6.68 10.06
N LEU A 62 -1.40 6.04 8.92
CA LEU A 62 -0.09 6.01 8.28
C LEU A 62 0.38 7.41 7.84
N ARG A 63 -0.53 8.27 7.39
CA ARG A 63 -0.19 9.63 6.90
C ARG A 63 0.22 10.57 8.03
N ASP A 64 -0.30 10.38 9.23
CA ASP A 64 0.11 11.13 10.44
C ASP A 64 1.57 10.86 10.84
N ARG A 65 2.22 9.86 10.24
CA ARG A 65 3.65 9.57 10.42
C ARG A 65 4.55 10.73 9.99
N GLY A 66 4.11 11.52 9.01
CA GLY A 66 4.82 12.70 8.52
C GLY A 66 4.95 12.74 6.99
N SER A 67 5.25 13.94 6.49
CA SER A 67 5.19 14.31 5.08
C SER A 67 5.95 13.38 4.12
N PHE A 68 7.04 12.78 4.61
CA PHE A 68 7.83 11.86 3.81
C PHE A 68 7.04 10.58 3.47
N VAL A 69 6.44 9.96 4.48
CA VAL A 69 5.62 8.75 4.30
C VAL A 69 4.37 9.09 3.50
N THR A 70 3.72 10.21 3.80
CA THR A 70 2.58 10.73 3.03
C THR A 70 2.91 10.79 1.53
N THR A 71 4.05 11.36 1.15
CA THR A 71 4.42 11.48 -0.28
C THR A 71 4.59 10.12 -0.97
N ILE A 72 5.13 9.10 -0.27
CA ILE A 72 5.27 7.76 -0.84
C ILE A 72 3.90 7.10 -1.00
N VAL A 73 3.07 7.15 0.05
CA VAL A 73 1.72 6.58 0.03
C VAL A 73 0.89 7.23 -1.07
N ASP A 74 0.96 8.56 -1.21
CA ASP A 74 0.24 9.27 -2.27
C ASP A 74 0.75 8.89 -3.67
N GLY A 75 2.04 8.61 -3.84
CA GLY A 75 2.59 8.11 -5.09
C GLY A 75 2.12 6.69 -5.45
N VAL A 76 2.01 5.81 -4.44
CA VAL A 76 1.42 4.47 -4.61
C VAL A 76 -0.06 4.59 -4.97
N ASP A 77 -0.82 5.39 -4.22
CA ASP A 77 -2.24 5.63 -4.44
C ASP A 77 -2.50 6.22 -5.84
N GLU A 78 -1.67 7.16 -6.30
CA GLU A 78 -1.76 7.69 -7.67
C GLU A 78 -1.54 6.58 -8.72
N ARG A 79 -0.60 5.67 -8.48
CA ARG A 79 -0.35 4.56 -9.41
C ARG A 79 -1.51 3.57 -9.44
N LEU A 80 -2.07 3.20 -8.28
CA LEU A 80 -3.25 2.34 -8.16
C LEU A 80 -4.46 2.95 -8.90
N ARG A 81 -4.73 4.24 -8.71
CA ARG A 81 -5.83 4.94 -9.38
C ARG A 81 -5.73 4.97 -10.90
N LYS A 82 -4.51 4.89 -11.46
CA LYS A 82 -4.33 4.80 -12.94
C LYS A 82 -4.90 3.50 -13.52
N TRP A 83 -5.06 2.46 -12.70
CA TRP A 83 -5.68 1.19 -13.06
C TRP A 83 -7.16 1.09 -12.63
N GLY A 84 -7.74 2.17 -12.11
CA GLY A 84 -9.12 2.16 -11.58
C GLY A 84 -9.26 1.53 -10.21
N ILE A 85 -8.15 1.17 -9.56
CA ILE A 85 -8.16 0.68 -8.18
C ILE A 85 -8.27 1.89 -7.24
N GLU A 86 -9.31 1.95 -6.41
CA GLU A 86 -9.51 3.05 -5.46
C GLU A 86 -8.91 2.72 -4.09
N PRO A 87 -7.90 3.48 -3.62
CA PRO A 87 -7.37 3.36 -2.27
C PRO A 87 -8.35 3.86 -1.20
N PRO A 88 -8.20 3.41 0.06
CA PRO A 88 -8.96 3.97 1.18
C PRO A 88 -8.57 5.44 1.43
N ASP A 89 -9.48 6.19 2.05
CA ASP A 89 -9.18 7.54 2.53
C ASP A 89 -7.99 7.55 3.50
N GLU A 90 -7.91 6.51 4.35
CA GLU A 90 -6.90 6.38 5.39
C GLU A 90 -6.47 4.91 5.57
N TYR A 91 -5.16 4.70 5.76
CA TYR A 91 -4.61 3.44 6.23
C TYR A 91 -4.48 3.50 7.76
N THR A 92 -5.21 2.66 8.46
CA THR A 92 -5.37 2.72 9.92
C THR A 92 -4.51 1.68 10.62
N LEU A 93 -3.98 2.01 11.79
CA LEU A 93 -3.18 1.09 12.59
C LEU A 93 -4.04 -0.09 13.06
N VAL A 94 -3.70 -1.31 12.61
CA VAL A 94 -4.39 -2.54 12.98
C VAL A 94 -3.64 -3.28 14.09
N THR A 95 -2.32 -3.38 13.99
CA THR A 95 -1.51 -4.07 15.00
C THR A 95 -0.14 -3.45 15.16
N SER A 96 0.49 -3.74 16.30
CA SER A 96 1.85 -3.34 16.64
C SER A 96 2.55 -4.47 17.36
N VAL A 97 3.63 -4.98 16.78
CA VAL A 97 4.40 -6.12 17.29
C VAL A 97 5.88 -5.75 17.28
N ASP A 98 6.53 -5.76 18.45
CA ASP A 98 7.99 -5.54 18.58
C ASP A 98 8.54 -4.26 17.89
N GLY A 99 7.77 -3.17 17.89
CA GLY A 99 8.17 -1.91 17.24
C GLY A 99 7.87 -1.85 15.73
N THR A 100 7.26 -2.90 15.21
CA THR A 100 6.70 -2.97 13.86
C THR A 100 5.21 -2.68 13.92
N HIS A 101 4.75 -1.73 13.11
CA HIS A 101 3.37 -1.27 13.06
C HIS A 101 2.76 -1.62 11.71
N HIS A 102 1.58 -2.24 11.73
CA HIS A 102 0.83 -2.60 10.53
C HIS A 102 -0.35 -1.66 10.37
N TYR A 103 -0.38 -1.01 9.22
CA TYR A 103 -1.45 -0.12 8.80
C TYR A 103 -2.19 -0.77 7.64
N GLU A 104 -3.50 -0.87 7.70
CA GLU A 104 -4.29 -1.52 6.66
C GLU A 104 -5.40 -0.60 6.17
N GLY A 105 -5.78 -0.84 4.93
CA GLY A 105 -7.04 -0.37 4.39
C GLY A 105 -7.41 -1.12 3.11
N THR A 106 -8.68 -1.03 2.76
CA THR A 106 -9.27 -1.82 1.68
C THR A 106 -9.20 -1.06 0.37
N LEU A 107 -8.59 -1.66 -0.64
CA LEU A 107 -8.65 -1.22 -2.02
C LEU A 107 -9.93 -1.72 -2.67
N GLN A 108 -10.58 -0.87 -3.48
CA GLN A 108 -11.66 -1.29 -4.37
C GLN A 108 -11.07 -1.60 -5.75
N LEU A 109 -11.28 -2.81 -6.25
CA LEU A 109 -10.82 -3.25 -7.58
C LEU A 109 -11.84 -2.84 -8.67
N PRO A 110 -11.39 -2.63 -9.93
CA PRO A 110 -12.22 -2.14 -11.03
C PRO A 110 -13.29 -3.13 -11.52
#